data_AF-A0A975WC84-F1
#
_entry.id   AF-A0A975WC84-F1
#
_cell.length_a   1.000
_cell.length_b   1.000
_cell.length_c   1.000
_cell.angle_alpha   90.00
_cell.angle_beta   90.00
_cell.angle_gamma   90.00
#
_symmetry.space_group_name_H-M   'P 1'
#
loop_
_entity.id
_entity.type
_entity.pdbx_description
1 polymer ?
#
loop_
_entity_poly.entity_id
_entity_poly.type
_entity_poly.pdbx_seq_one_letter_code
_entity_poly.pdbx_strand_id
1 'polypeptide(L)'
;MLDWLRNKLRPIEERSSGSGYTAQVMAARDSYISGRRGVAELTATVQSCVSLWEGGFAMADVAGTDLLTRQAMAMIARGVALTGEAVYLVTDLGLVPATDWDVTTRDGKPRAYRLSIPEAGGGRTVTALAAEVLHLRIGADNLTPWIGTAPLRRSSLTGAMLHAVESALSETFENAPLGSQIVPLPDTGAEDMATMRNAFRGRRGSTLVIEGVAQATAAGMNPQADKKPDQLSPDLSRSMTAETLAAAREGILMAYGVLPSLANRASTGPAVREAQRQLAIWTLQPIAALLAEEATAKLGATVEIDTIRPLQAFDAGGRARALSAIIKTMAEAKDAGIPPGDVSGAMRMVDWEK
;
A
#
# COMPACT_ATOMS: atom_id res chain seq x y z
N MET A 1 -47.64 30.72 -34.61
CA MET A 1 -47.64 31.37 -33.28
C MET A 1 -48.24 30.46 -32.19
N LEU A 2 -49.36 29.77 -32.44
CA LEU A 2 -49.95 28.81 -31.48
C LEU A 2 -49.05 27.60 -31.15
N ASP A 3 -48.29 27.06 -32.11
CA ASP A 3 -47.44 25.88 -31.87
C ASP A 3 -46.21 26.19 -30.99
N TRP A 4 -45.73 27.44 -31.01
CA TRP A 4 -44.64 27.89 -30.14
C TRP A 4 -45.08 27.97 -28.68
N LEU A 5 -46.31 28.44 -28.43
CA LEU A 5 -46.94 28.44 -27.10
C LEU A 5 -47.20 27.02 -26.59
N ARG A 6 -47.65 26.09 -27.46
CA ARG A 6 -47.84 24.68 -27.11
C ARG A 6 -46.53 23.97 -26.75
N ASN A 7 -45.44 24.24 -27.44
CA ASN A 7 -44.14 23.65 -27.10
C ASN A 7 -43.56 24.20 -25.78
N LYS A 8 -43.88 25.44 -25.41
CA LYS A 8 -43.43 26.05 -24.14
C LYS A 8 -44.23 25.58 -22.93
N LEU A 9 -45.44 25.07 -23.15
CA LEU A 9 -46.35 24.54 -22.12
C LEU A 9 -46.30 23.02 -22.01
N ARG A 10 -45.47 22.35 -22.81
CA ARG A 10 -45.21 20.91 -22.63
C ARG A 10 -44.42 20.72 -21.32
N PRO A 11 -44.86 19.84 -20.40
CA PRO A 11 -44.06 19.48 -19.24
C PRO A 11 -42.73 18.93 -19.73
N ILE A 12 -41.63 19.44 -19.16
CA ILE A 12 -40.28 18.96 -19.46
C ILE A 12 -40.26 17.48 -19.10
N GLU A 13 -40.12 16.61 -20.10
CA GLU A 13 -39.84 15.19 -19.86
C GLU A 13 -38.52 15.13 -19.08
N GLU A 14 -38.59 14.83 -17.80
CA GLU A 14 -37.44 14.46 -16.97
C GLU A 14 -36.98 13.07 -17.43
N ARG A 15 -36.26 13.05 -18.56
CA ARG A 15 -35.58 11.85 -19.01
C ARG A 15 -34.47 11.58 -18.00
N SER A 16 -34.64 10.54 -17.21
CA SER A 16 -33.57 9.90 -16.43
C SER A 16 -32.52 9.37 -17.42
N SER A 17 -31.64 10.26 -17.87
CA SER A 17 -30.43 9.90 -18.60
C SER A 17 -29.34 9.61 -17.58
N GLY A 18 -29.16 8.32 -17.28
CA GLY A 18 -28.06 7.81 -16.45
C GLY A 18 -28.47 7.42 -15.04
N SER A 19 -27.63 6.59 -14.40
CA SER A 19 -27.77 6.25 -12.98
C SER A 19 -27.87 7.56 -12.18
N GLY A 20 -29.00 7.79 -11.50
CA GLY A 20 -29.20 9.03 -10.76
C GLY A 20 -28.06 9.27 -9.77
N TYR A 21 -27.75 10.53 -9.49
CA TYR A 21 -26.73 10.92 -8.51
C TYR A 21 -26.91 10.17 -7.18
N THR A 22 -28.16 9.97 -6.74
CA THR A 22 -28.51 9.14 -5.58
C THR A 22 -28.07 7.69 -5.74
N ALA A 23 -28.22 7.06 -6.91
CA ALA A 23 -27.75 5.70 -7.15
C ALA A 23 -26.21 5.59 -7.14
N GLN A 24 -25.51 6.63 -7.62
CA GLN A 24 -24.05 6.69 -7.55
C GLN A 24 -23.56 6.90 -6.12
N VAL A 25 -24.23 7.75 -5.34
CA VAL A 25 -23.94 7.97 -3.92
C VAL A 25 -24.29 6.74 -3.09
N MET A 26 -25.41 6.06 -3.37
CA MET A 26 -25.76 4.80 -2.71
C MET A 26 -24.81 3.66 -3.10
N ALA A 27 -24.36 3.55 -4.35
CA ALA A 27 -23.33 2.59 -4.73
C ALA A 27 -21.97 2.90 -4.08
N ALA A 28 -21.62 4.19 -3.94
CA ALA A 28 -20.43 4.61 -3.22
C ALA A 28 -20.53 4.28 -1.71
N ARG A 29 -21.68 4.53 -1.08
CA ARG A 29 -21.92 4.18 0.33
C ARG A 29 -22.04 2.69 0.58
N ASP A 30 -22.73 1.95 -0.29
CA ASP A 30 -22.80 0.48 -0.22
C ASP A 30 -21.41 -0.14 -0.38
N SER A 31 -20.58 0.41 -1.27
CA SER A 31 -19.18 -0.04 -1.40
C SER A 31 -18.28 0.29 -0.20
N TYR A 32 -18.63 1.32 0.57
CA TYR A 32 -17.95 1.69 1.82
C TYR A 32 -18.43 0.81 2.99
N ILE A 33 -19.73 0.50 3.05
CA ILE A 33 -20.36 -0.27 4.13
C ILE A 33 -20.17 -1.79 3.98
N SER A 34 -20.20 -2.31 2.74
CA SER A 34 -20.11 -3.76 2.46
C SER A 34 -18.69 -4.33 2.58
N GLY A 35 -17.68 -3.52 2.91
CA GLY A 35 -16.29 -3.96 3.08
C GLY A 35 -15.64 -4.54 1.81
N ARG A 36 -16.32 -4.48 0.65
CA ARG A 36 -15.83 -5.03 -0.61
C ARG A 36 -14.74 -4.16 -1.25
N ARG A 37 -14.52 -2.94 -0.72
CA ARG A 37 -13.37 -2.07 -1.01
C ARG A 37 -12.41 -2.08 0.17
N GLY A 38 -11.11 -2.09 -0.11
CA GLY A 38 -10.08 -1.99 0.92
C GLY A 38 -9.71 -3.29 1.63
N VAL A 39 -10.21 -4.47 1.21
CA VAL A 39 -9.77 -5.75 1.83
C VAL A 39 -8.26 -5.97 1.65
N ALA A 40 -7.71 -5.53 0.53
CA ALA A 40 -6.27 -5.56 0.31
C ALA A 40 -5.51 -4.58 1.25
N GLU A 41 -6.16 -3.59 1.86
CA GLU A 41 -5.54 -2.73 2.87
C GLU A 41 -5.13 -3.51 4.11
N LEU A 42 -5.82 -4.61 4.43
CA LEU A 42 -5.47 -5.48 5.56
C LEU A 42 -4.24 -6.34 5.29
N THR A 43 -3.74 -6.38 4.05
CA THR A 43 -2.57 -7.16 3.69
C THR A 43 -1.31 -6.56 4.26
N ALA A 44 -0.36 -7.42 4.66
CA ALA A 44 0.93 -6.98 5.17
C ALA A 44 1.69 -6.12 4.14
N THR A 45 1.50 -6.35 2.85
CA THR A 45 2.13 -5.56 1.78
C THR A 45 1.63 -4.11 1.81
N VAL A 46 0.32 -3.88 1.84
CA VAL A 46 -0.23 -2.52 1.91
C VAL A 46 0.12 -1.84 3.23
N GLN A 47 -0.05 -2.52 4.37
CA GLN A 47 0.29 -1.93 5.67
C GLN A 47 1.77 -1.57 5.77
N SER A 48 2.67 -2.37 5.18
CA SER A 48 4.10 -2.04 5.14
C SER A 48 4.38 -0.77 4.32
N CYS A 49 3.70 -0.58 3.19
CA CYS A 49 3.77 0.66 2.41
C CYS A 49 3.26 1.87 3.21
N VAL A 50 2.12 1.73 3.88
CA VAL A 50 1.53 2.78 4.73
C VAL A 50 2.52 3.15 5.85
N SER A 51 3.10 2.18 6.55
CA SER A 51 4.11 2.43 7.57
C SER A 51 5.35 3.17 7.06
N LEU A 52 5.79 2.90 5.82
CA LEU A 52 6.90 3.63 5.22
C LEU A 52 6.54 5.11 4.98
N TRP A 53 5.32 5.39 4.51
CA TRP A 53 4.85 6.76 4.32
C TRP A 53 4.71 7.49 5.65
N GLU A 54 4.13 6.85 6.66
CA GLU A 54 4.03 7.38 8.03
C GLU A 54 5.40 7.71 8.61
N GLY A 55 6.35 6.77 8.52
CA GLY A 55 7.71 6.97 9.02
C GLY A 55 8.42 8.12 8.31
N GLY A 56 8.25 8.22 6.99
CA GLY A 56 8.83 9.32 6.20
C GLY A 56 8.27 10.69 6.59
N PHE A 57 6.95 10.80 6.77
CA PHE A 57 6.31 12.06 7.20
C PHE A 57 6.57 12.39 8.68
N ALA A 58 6.59 11.40 9.57
CA ALA A 58 6.90 11.60 10.98
C ALA A 58 8.34 12.12 11.19
N MET A 59 9.26 11.72 10.31
CA MET A 59 10.65 12.13 10.33
C MET A 59 10.92 13.44 9.57
N ALA A 60 9.97 13.92 8.76
CA ALA A 60 10.13 15.11 7.95
C ALA A 60 10.50 16.34 8.80
N ASP A 61 11.35 17.21 8.25
CA ASP A 61 11.61 18.52 8.82
C ASP A 61 10.52 19.47 8.34
N VAL A 62 9.84 20.12 9.28
CA VAL A 62 8.79 21.10 9.02
C VAL A 62 9.26 22.47 9.51
N ALA A 63 9.16 23.47 8.65
CA ALA A 63 9.43 24.87 8.98
C ALA A 63 8.21 25.74 8.68
N GLY A 64 8.03 26.82 9.44
CA GLY A 64 6.96 27.81 9.22
C GLY A 64 5.66 27.57 9.99
N THR A 65 5.48 26.42 10.65
CA THR A 65 4.33 26.16 11.52
C THR A 65 4.63 25.10 12.58
N ASP A 66 4.01 25.25 13.76
CA ASP A 66 4.05 24.26 14.84
C ASP A 66 2.83 23.31 14.82
N LEU A 67 1.84 23.58 13.96
CA LEU A 67 0.60 22.78 13.87
C LEU A 67 0.82 21.40 13.24
N LEU A 68 1.81 21.29 12.35
CA LEU A 68 2.20 20.06 11.67
C LEU A 68 3.21 19.27 12.52
N THR A 69 2.74 18.79 13.68
CA THR A 69 3.54 17.94 14.57
C THR A 69 3.90 16.61 13.90
N ARG A 70 4.93 15.92 14.41
CA ARG A 70 5.31 14.58 13.91
C ARG A 70 4.14 13.58 13.92
N GLN A 71 3.29 13.65 14.94
CA GLN A 71 2.10 12.82 15.04
C GLN A 71 1.05 13.19 13.99
N ALA A 72 0.78 14.49 13.80
CA ALA A 72 -0.12 14.95 12.75
C ALA A 72 0.38 14.54 11.36
N MET A 73 1.66 14.71 11.09
CA MET A 73 2.31 14.31 9.84
C MET A 73 2.17 12.81 9.57
N ALA A 74 2.40 11.96 10.59
CA ALA A 74 2.20 10.51 10.46
C ALA A 74 0.73 10.16 10.13
N MET A 75 -0.23 10.77 10.84
CA MET A 75 -1.65 10.53 10.59
C MET A 75 -2.10 11.03 9.21
N ILE A 76 -1.59 12.19 8.76
CA ILE A 76 -1.84 12.72 7.42
C ILE A 76 -1.35 11.72 6.37
N ALA A 77 -0.11 11.21 6.51
CA ALA A 77 0.44 10.24 5.58
C ALA A 77 -0.38 8.95 5.52
N ARG A 78 -0.84 8.43 6.67
CA ARG A 78 -1.76 7.29 6.71
C ARG A 78 -3.07 7.58 6.01
N GLY A 79 -3.71 8.71 6.32
CA GLY A 79 -4.98 9.12 5.70
C GLY A 79 -4.87 9.16 4.18
N VAL A 80 -3.83 9.81 3.68
CA VAL A 80 -3.55 9.92 2.24
C VAL A 80 -3.22 8.57 1.61
N ALA A 81 -2.46 7.70 2.28
CA ALA A 81 -2.11 6.38 1.76
C ALA A 81 -3.34 5.45 1.61
N LEU A 82 -4.32 5.57 2.50
CA LEU A 82 -5.51 4.70 2.53
C LEU A 82 -6.68 5.27 1.73
N THR A 83 -6.92 6.58 1.83
CA THR A 83 -8.11 7.22 1.22
C THR A 83 -7.77 8.10 0.02
N GLY A 84 -6.50 8.52 -0.11
CA GLY A 84 -6.06 9.49 -1.11
C GLY A 84 -6.15 10.93 -0.63
N GLU A 85 -6.62 11.16 0.60
CA GLU A 85 -6.83 12.48 1.15
C GLU A 85 -6.67 12.51 2.67
N ALA A 86 -6.48 13.70 3.20
CA ALA A 86 -6.40 13.96 4.63
C ALA A 86 -7.03 15.32 4.92
N VAL A 87 -8.07 15.33 5.75
CA VAL A 87 -8.87 16.51 6.07
C VAL A 87 -8.80 16.81 7.56
N TYR A 88 -8.37 18.03 7.88
CA TYR A 88 -8.23 18.50 9.25
C TYR A 88 -8.92 19.85 9.42
N LEU A 89 -9.68 20.00 10.50
CA LEU A 89 -10.13 21.30 10.97
C LEU A 89 -8.96 22.01 11.66
N VAL A 90 -8.67 23.23 11.23
CA VAL A 90 -7.68 24.10 11.87
C VAL A 90 -8.35 24.78 13.06
N THR A 91 -7.77 24.61 14.25
CA THR A 91 -8.25 25.23 15.49
C THR A 91 -7.08 25.88 16.23
N ASP A 92 -7.40 26.74 17.20
CA ASP A 92 -6.37 27.39 18.05
C ASP A 92 -5.54 26.38 18.85
N LEU A 93 -6.08 25.18 19.11
CA LEU A 93 -5.40 24.12 19.87
C LEU A 93 -4.59 23.16 18.99
N GLY A 94 -4.73 23.24 17.66
CA GLY A 94 -4.10 22.28 16.75
C GLY A 94 -4.98 21.87 15.58
N LEU A 95 -4.50 20.85 14.86
CA LEU A 95 -5.22 20.20 13.78
C LEU A 95 -6.09 19.07 14.32
N VAL A 96 -7.39 19.11 14.03
CA VAL A 96 -8.34 18.07 14.43
C VAL A 96 -8.75 17.25 13.20
N PRO A 97 -8.46 15.94 13.15
CA PRO A 97 -8.80 15.10 12.00
C PRO A 97 -10.32 15.00 11.84
N ALA A 98 -10.81 15.05 10.60
CA ALA A 98 -12.19 14.73 10.26
C ALA A 98 -12.30 13.28 9.77
N THR A 99 -13.36 12.57 10.15
CA THR A 99 -13.62 11.20 9.67
C THR A 99 -14.43 11.14 8.38
N ASP A 100 -15.32 12.11 8.20
CA ASP A 100 -16.16 12.24 7.00
C ASP A 100 -16.33 13.73 6.69
N TRP A 101 -16.56 14.06 5.43
CA TRP A 101 -16.69 15.43 4.98
C TRP A 101 -17.55 15.57 3.72
N ASP A 102 -18.33 16.63 3.66
CA ASP A 102 -18.98 17.10 2.44
C ASP A 102 -18.39 18.45 2.04
N VAL A 103 -18.21 18.70 0.75
CA VAL A 103 -17.68 19.97 0.24
C VAL A 103 -18.63 20.62 -0.74
N THR A 104 -18.71 21.95 -0.67
CA THR A 104 -19.27 22.75 -1.76
C THR A 104 -18.13 23.38 -2.55
N THR A 105 -18.14 23.23 -3.87
CA THR A 105 -17.11 23.77 -4.75
C THR A 105 -17.63 24.88 -5.67
N ARG A 106 -16.71 25.68 -6.21
CA ARG A 106 -16.94 26.58 -7.35
C ARG A 106 -15.73 26.47 -8.27
N ASP A 107 -15.96 26.24 -9.56
CA ASP A 107 -14.90 26.04 -10.55
C ASP A 107 -13.89 24.94 -10.13
N GLY A 108 -14.39 23.88 -9.48
CA GLY A 108 -13.58 22.79 -8.94
C GLY A 108 -12.83 23.10 -7.64
N LYS A 109 -12.90 24.34 -7.13
CA LYS A 109 -12.23 24.76 -5.88
C LYS A 109 -13.17 24.68 -4.67
N PRO A 110 -12.75 24.06 -3.55
CA PRO A 110 -13.51 24.05 -2.31
C PRO A 110 -13.83 25.44 -1.75
N ARG A 111 -15.05 25.63 -1.25
CA ARG A 111 -15.50 26.88 -0.60
C ARG A 111 -15.88 26.70 0.87
N ALA A 112 -16.60 25.64 1.17
CA ALA A 112 -17.06 25.32 2.51
C ALA A 112 -17.15 23.81 2.68
N TYR A 113 -16.94 23.37 3.90
CA TYR A 113 -16.97 21.98 4.31
C TYR A 113 -18.00 21.78 5.40
N ARG A 114 -18.65 20.62 5.38
CA ARG A 114 -19.34 20.04 6.52
C ARG A 114 -18.51 18.85 6.99
N LEU A 115 -17.84 19.00 8.12
CA LEU A 115 -16.92 18.00 8.69
C LEU A 115 -17.60 17.20 9.78
N SER A 116 -17.31 15.91 9.84
CA SER A 116 -17.61 15.05 10.99
C SER A 116 -16.33 14.84 11.80
N ILE A 117 -16.33 15.31 13.04
CA ILE A 117 -15.20 15.23 13.95
C ILE A 117 -15.41 14.05 14.91
N PRO A 118 -14.50 13.07 14.93
CA PRO A 118 -14.56 11.96 15.87
C PRO A 118 -14.18 12.44 17.27
N GLU A 119 -14.99 12.05 18.26
CA GLU A 119 -14.73 12.32 19.68
C GLU A 119 -15.05 11.05 20.46
N ALA A 120 -14.27 10.74 21.50
CA ALA A 120 -14.44 9.52 22.30
C ALA A 120 -15.84 9.44 22.96
N GLY A 121 -16.48 10.58 23.19
CA GLY A 121 -17.81 10.70 23.81
C GLY A 121 -18.98 10.83 22.83
N GLY A 122 -18.76 10.70 21.53
CA GLY A 122 -19.76 10.91 20.48
C GLY A 122 -19.36 12.07 19.56
N GLY A 123 -19.20 11.76 18.27
CA GLY A 123 -18.72 12.71 17.27
C GLY A 123 -19.67 13.90 17.06
N ARG A 124 -19.11 14.98 16.50
CA ARG A 124 -19.86 16.21 16.21
C ARG A 124 -19.70 16.62 14.76
N THR A 125 -20.71 17.30 14.22
CA THR A 125 -20.65 17.89 12.87
C THR A 125 -20.36 19.38 12.98
N VAL A 126 -19.41 19.87 12.18
CA VAL A 126 -18.98 21.27 12.13
C VAL A 126 -19.04 21.77 10.69
N THR A 127 -19.59 22.97 10.48
CA THR A 127 -19.48 23.64 9.18
C THR A 127 -18.32 24.63 9.26
N ALA A 128 -17.38 24.54 8.32
CA ALA A 128 -16.17 25.35 8.29
C ALA A 128 -15.93 25.92 6.88
N LEU A 129 -15.35 27.10 6.81
CA LEU A 129 -14.93 27.68 5.54
C LEU A 129 -13.68 26.97 5.01
N ALA A 130 -13.44 27.02 3.70
CA ALA A 130 -12.28 26.36 3.11
C ALA A 130 -10.93 26.85 3.67
N ALA A 131 -10.86 28.08 4.19
CA ALA A 131 -9.67 28.62 4.85
C ALA A 131 -9.38 27.97 6.21
N GLU A 132 -10.41 27.43 6.88
CA GLU A 132 -10.32 26.82 8.22
C GLU A 132 -10.07 25.32 8.16
N VAL A 133 -9.94 24.75 6.96
CA VAL A 133 -9.82 23.30 6.74
C VAL A 133 -8.57 23.02 5.95
N LEU A 134 -7.63 22.26 6.50
CA LEU A 134 -6.48 21.75 5.76
C LEU A 134 -6.92 20.49 4.99
N HIS A 135 -6.82 20.49 3.66
CA HIS A 135 -7.25 19.36 2.83
C HIS A 135 -6.18 18.95 1.80
N LEU A 136 -5.36 17.98 2.19
CA LEU A 136 -4.39 17.33 1.31
C LEU A 136 -5.07 16.27 0.46
N ARG A 137 -4.81 16.28 -0.85
CA ARG A 137 -5.37 15.36 -1.84
C ARG A 137 -4.27 14.86 -2.76
N ILE A 138 -4.29 13.57 -3.08
CA ILE A 138 -3.40 12.95 -4.07
C ILE A 138 -4.23 12.22 -5.13
N GLY A 139 -3.67 12.06 -6.33
CA GLY A 139 -4.27 11.24 -7.38
C GLY A 139 -5.69 11.68 -7.78
N ALA A 140 -6.01 12.97 -7.61
CA ALA A 140 -7.31 13.51 -7.99
C ALA A 140 -7.55 13.35 -9.50
N ASP A 141 -8.81 13.10 -9.87
CA ASP A 141 -9.26 13.05 -11.26
C ASP A 141 -9.69 14.44 -11.73
N ASN A 142 -9.53 14.72 -13.02
CA ASN A 142 -9.96 15.96 -13.66
C ASN A 142 -11.48 16.19 -13.53
N LEU A 143 -12.27 15.12 -13.40
CA LEU A 143 -13.72 15.20 -13.20
C LEU A 143 -14.09 15.59 -11.76
N THR A 144 -13.26 15.26 -10.78
CA THR A 144 -13.49 15.54 -9.35
C THR A 144 -12.21 16.03 -8.67
N PRO A 145 -11.68 17.21 -9.05
CA PRO A 145 -10.39 17.72 -8.55
C PRO A 145 -10.41 18.06 -7.04
N TRP A 146 -11.59 18.06 -6.41
CA TRP A 146 -11.78 18.28 -4.97
C TRP A 146 -11.73 17.00 -4.13
N ILE A 147 -11.58 15.82 -4.73
CA ILE A 147 -11.50 14.51 -4.04
C ILE A 147 -10.18 13.82 -4.39
N GLY A 148 -9.52 13.25 -3.38
CA GLY A 148 -8.33 12.42 -3.57
C GLY A 148 -8.68 10.98 -3.97
N THR A 149 -7.71 10.28 -4.58
CA THR A 149 -7.83 8.85 -4.89
C THR A 149 -6.61 8.10 -4.37
N ALA A 150 -6.87 7.17 -3.43
CA ALA A 150 -5.83 6.32 -2.85
C ALA A 150 -5.06 5.53 -3.93
N PRO A 151 -3.76 5.23 -3.70
CA PRO A 151 -2.97 4.34 -4.56
C PRO A 151 -3.67 3.02 -4.86
N LEU A 152 -4.20 2.34 -3.83
CA LEU A 152 -4.87 1.06 -3.97
C LEU A 152 -6.16 1.13 -4.80
N ARG A 153 -6.87 2.27 -4.75
CA ARG A 153 -8.06 2.48 -5.58
C ARG A 153 -7.69 2.61 -7.06
N ARG A 154 -6.52 3.19 -7.36
CA ARG A 154 -5.97 3.26 -8.73
C ARG A 154 -5.42 1.91 -9.21
N SER A 155 -5.05 1.00 -8.31
CA SER A 155 -4.56 -0.35 -8.60
C SER A 155 -5.54 -1.47 -8.17
N SER A 156 -6.85 -1.19 -8.21
CA SER A 156 -7.89 -2.06 -7.66
C SER A 156 -7.92 -3.48 -8.24
N LEU A 157 -7.58 -3.66 -9.51
CA LEU A 157 -7.46 -5.00 -10.14
C LEU A 157 -6.35 -5.82 -9.50
N THR A 158 -5.18 -5.22 -9.26
CA THR A 158 -4.05 -5.87 -8.59
C THR A 158 -4.36 -6.14 -7.12
N GLY A 159 -5.05 -5.21 -6.44
CA GLY A 159 -5.52 -5.40 -5.08
C GLY A 159 -6.50 -6.57 -4.94
N ALA A 160 -7.45 -6.69 -5.87
CA ALA A 160 -8.39 -7.81 -5.92
C ALA A 160 -7.68 -9.15 -6.17
N MET A 161 -6.69 -9.17 -7.07
CA MET A 161 -5.85 -10.34 -7.33
C MET A 161 -5.05 -10.77 -6.09
N LEU A 162 -4.40 -9.82 -5.40
CA LEU A 162 -3.67 -10.09 -4.16
C LEU A 162 -4.59 -10.72 -3.10
N HIS A 163 -5.76 -10.11 -2.87
CA HIS A 163 -6.73 -10.61 -1.91
C HIS A 163 -7.23 -12.02 -2.28
N ALA A 164 -7.55 -12.26 -3.55
CA ALA A 164 -8.03 -13.56 -4.01
C ALA A 164 -6.98 -14.67 -3.80
N VAL A 165 -5.72 -14.40 -4.13
CA VAL A 165 -4.63 -15.38 -3.97
C VAL A 165 -4.34 -15.64 -2.49
N GLU A 166 -4.25 -14.61 -1.65
CA GLU A 166 -4.01 -14.80 -0.22
C GLU A 166 -5.15 -15.54 0.47
N SER A 167 -6.40 -15.24 0.11
CA SER A 167 -7.57 -15.94 0.66
C SER A 167 -7.61 -17.40 0.23
N ALA A 168 -7.39 -17.69 -1.06
CA ALA A 168 -7.36 -19.06 -1.57
C ALA A 168 -6.24 -19.89 -0.94
N LEU A 169 -5.05 -19.29 -0.76
CA LEU A 169 -3.94 -19.94 -0.06
C LEU A 169 -4.29 -20.20 1.40
N SER A 170 -4.84 -19.21 2.12
CA SER A 170 -5.24 -19.38 3.52
C SER A 170 -6.25 -20.52 3.69
N GLU A 171 -7.31 -20.54 2.87
CA GLU A 171 -8.33 -21.57 2.88
C GLU A 171 -7.75 -22.95 2.56
N THR A 172 -6.84 -23.03 1.58
CA THR A 172 -6.16 -24.28 1.22
C THR A 172 -5.27 -24.77 2.36
N PHE A 173 -4.48 -23.90 2.98
CA PHE A 173 -3.60 -24.29 4.09
C PHE A 173 -4.36 -24.67 5.36
N GLU A 174 -5.57 -24.13 5.55
CA GLU A 174 -6.43 -24.46 6.68
C GLU A 174 -7.18 -25.78 6.49
N ASN A 175 -7.74 -26.01 5.29
CA ASN A 175 -8.70 -27.08 5.06
C ASN A 175 -8.16 -28.27 4.26
N ALA A 176 -7.09 -28.09 3.47
CA ALA A 176 -6.57 -29.19 2.66
C ALA A 176 -5.91 -30.27 3.55
N PRO A 177 -6.00 -31.56 3.17
CA PRO A 177 -5.36 -32.65 3.90
C PRO A 177 -3.84 -32.69 3.62
N LEU A 178 -3.14 -31.60 3.95
CA LEU A 178 -1.71 -31.43 3.71
C LEU A 178 -0.89 -32.51 4.42
N GLY A 179 -0.04 -33.18 3.66
CA GLY A 179 0.82 -34.25 4.16
C GLY A 179 0.06 -35.55 4.46
N SER A 180 -1.20 -35.67 4.07
CA SER A 180 -1.98 -36.90 4.25
C SER A 180 -1.69 -37.89 3.11
N GLN A 181 -1.49 -39.15 3.47
CA GLN A 181 -1.26 -40.26 2.54
C GLN A 181 -2.33 -41.33 2.73
N ILE A 182 -2.83 -41.87 1.62
CA ILE A 182 -3.58 -43.12 1.64
C ILE A 182 -2.55 -44.24 1.76
N VAL A 183 -2.49 -44.86 2.94
CA VAL A 183 -1.69 -46.06 3.15
C VAL A 183 -2.58 -47.28 2.93
N PRO A 184 -2.32 -48.09 1.89
CA PRO A 184 -3.06 -49.31 1.68
C PRO A 184 -2.68 -50.32 2.77
N LEU A 185 -3.68 -50.82 3.50
CA LEU A 185 -3.48 -51.79 4.56
C LEU A 185 -3.46 -53.23 3.98
N PRO A 186 -2.77 -54.17 4.66
CA PRO A 186 -2.89 -55.59 4.34
C PRO A 186 -4.32 -56.08 4.59
N ASP A 187 -4.74 -57.12 3.88
CA ASP A 187 -6.07 -57.70 4.04
C ASP A 187 -6.10 -58.54 5.34
N THR A 188 -6.44 -57.90 6.46
CA THR A 188 -6.54 -58.50 7.80
C THR A 188 -7.98 -58.41 8.36
N GLY A 189 -8.20 -58.93 9.57
CA GLY A 189 -9.50 -58.88 10.24
C GLY A 189 -9.97 -57.44 10.55
N ALA A 190 -11.29 -57.25 10.67
CA ALA A 190 -11.89 -55.92 10.89
C ALA A 190 -11.42 -55.21 12.19
N GLU A 191 -11.09 -55.98 13.23
CA GLU A 191 -10.56 -55.46 14.51
C GLU A 191 -9.12 -54.93 14.38
N ASP A 192 -8.27 -55.63 13.63
CA ASP A 192 -6.88 -55.22 13.35
C ASP A 192 -6.87 -53.91 12.56
N MET A 193 -7.77 -53.80 11.58
CA MET A 193 -7.94 -52.60 10.77
C MET A 193 -8.39 -51.38 11.58
N ALA A 194 -9.27 -51.58 12.57
CA ALA A 194 -9.69 -50.50 13.47
C ALA A 194 -8.56 -50.05 14.41
N THR A 195 -7.77 -51.00 14.93
CA THR A 195 -6.61 -50.74 15.79
C THR A 195 -5.52 -49.97 15.03
N MET A 196 -5.22 -50.40 13.79
CA MET A 196 -4.29 -49.70 12.91
C MET A 196 -4.77 -48.28 12.59
N ARG A 197 -6.04 -48.09 12.19
CA ARG A 197 -6.61 -46.74 11.94
C ARG A 197 -6.50 -45.82 13.15
N ASN A 198 -6.73 -46.33 14.36
CA ASN A 198 -6.58 -45.55 15.59
C ASN A 198 -5.12 -45.20 15.89
N ALA A 199 -4.17 -46.10 15.58
CA ALA A 199 -2.74 -45.83 15.71
C ALA A 199 -2.22 -44.76 14.73
N PHE A 200 -2.88 -44.58 13.57
CA PHE A 200 -2.55 -43.56 12.58
C PHE A 200 -3.19 -42.19 12.85
N ARG A 201 -4.34 -42.15 13.53
CA ARG A 201 -5.07 -40.90 13.79
C ARG A 201 -4.24 -39.96 14.69
N GLY A 202 -3.92 -38.77 14.18
CA GLY A 202 -3.16 -37.73 14.89
C GLY A 202 -1.65 -37.74 14.67
N ARG A 203 -1.10 -38.73 13.96
CA ARG A 203 0.33 -38.79 13.64
C ARG A 203 0.62 -38.16 12.28
N ARG A 204 0.76 -36.83 12.25
CA ARG A 204 1.17 -36.09 11.04
C ARG A 204 2.63 -36.41 10.69
N GLY A 205 2.88 -36.98 9.51
CA GLY A 205 4.22 -37.16 8.96
C GLY A 205 5.04 -38.34 9.50
N SER A 206 4.46 -39.27 10.26
CA SER A 206 5.16 -40.50 10.65
C SER A 206 4.71 -41.68 9.79
N THR A 207 5.59 -42.15 8.92
CA THR A 207 5.43 -43.39 8.16
C THR A 207 6.56 -44.35 8.55
N LEU A 208 6.19 -45.55 9.03
CA LEU A 208 6.94 -46.84 9.04
C LEU A 208 6.12 -47.80 9.92
N VAL A 209 5.81 -49.05 9.56
CA VAL A 209 6.70 -50.18 9.21
C VAL A 209 5.98 -51.10 8.22
N ILE A 210 6.71 -51.68 7.26
CA ILE A 210 6.23 -52.80 6.44
C ILE A 210 6.79 -54.09 7.03
N GLU A 211 5.93 -55.01 7.45
CA GLU A 211 6.31 -56.40 7.70
C GLU A 211 6.63 -57.10 6.37
N GLY A 212 7.67 -57.94 6.39
CA GLY A 212 8.19 -58.59 5.20
C GLY A 212 7.19 -59.55 4.54
N VAL A 213 6.89 -59.32 3.27
CA VAL A 213 6.08 -60.21 2.41
C VAL A 213 6.84 -61.44 1.89
N ALA A 214 8.03 -61.74 2.44
CA ALA A 214 8.93 -62.77 1.92
C ALA A 214 8.27 -64.15 1.73
N GLN A 215 7.33 -64.51 2.60
CA GLN A 215 6.63 -65.80 2.55
C GLN A 215 5.48 -65.84 1.52
N ALA A 216 4.81 -64.72 1.26
CA ALA A 216 3.75 -64.60 0.25
C ALA A 216 4.31 -64.47 -1.17
N THR A 217 5.42 -63.73 -1.32
CA THR A 217 6.14 -63.59 -2.60
C THR A 217 6.77 -64.91 -3.04
N ALA A 218 7.25 -65.74 -2.11
CA ALA A 218 7.73 -67.10 -2.39
C ALA A 218 6.63 -68.06 -2.89
N ALA A 219 5.35 -67.77 -2.60
CA ALA A 219 4.19 -68.51 -3.06
C ALA A 219 3.58 -67.95 -4.38
N GLY A 220 4.24 -67.00 -5.04
CA GLY A 220 3.78 -66.39 -6.30
C GLY A 220 2.69 -65.32 -6.13
N MET A 221 2.33 -64.96 -4.90
CA MET A 221 1.37 -63.89 -4.61
C MET A 221 2.11 -62.57 -4.41
N ASN A 222 1.77 -61.55 -5.21
CA ASN A 222 2.31 -60.18 -5.09
C ASN A 222 1.22 -59.21 -4.59
N PRO A 223 0.77 -59.31 -3.32
CA PRO A 223 -0.34 -58.51 -2.79
C PRO A 223 -0.06 -57.00 -2.73
N GLN A 224 1.20 -56.58 -2.91
CA GLN A 224 1.64 -55.18 -2.89
C GLN A 224 1.92 -54.57 -4.27
N ALA A 225 1.79 -55.34 -5.37
CA ALA A 225 2.19 -54.90 -6.71
C ALA A 225 1.48 -53.60 -7.19
N ASP A 226 0.21 -53.42 -6.81
CA ASP A 226 -0.61 -52.26 -7.18
C ASP A 226 -0.89 -51.30 -6.00
N LYS A 227 -0.39 -51.60 -4.80
CA LYS A 227 -0.65 -50.84 -3.57
C LYS A 227 0.43 -49.76 -3.40
N LYS A 228 0.28 -48.60 -4.08
CA LYS A 228 1.15 -47.43 -3.88
C LYS A 228 0.51 -46.44 -2.89
N PRO A 229 1.28 -45.82 -1.98
CA PRO A 229 0.79 -44.71 -1.20
C PRO A 229 0.34 -43.58 -2.12
N ASP A 230 -0.90 -43.13 -2.00
CA ASP A 230 -1.42 -41.99 -2.77
C ASP A 230 -1.40 -40.73 -1.91
N GLN A 231 -0.84 -39.65 -2.45
CA GLN A 231 -0.68 -38.38 -1.72
C GLN A 231 -1.93 -37.52 -1.92
N LEU A 232 -2.63 -37.20 -0.83
CA LEU A 232 -3.85 -36.39 -0.86
C LEU A 232 -3.59 -34.88 -0.81
N SER A 233 -2.33 -34.46 -0.65
CA SER A 233 -1.98 -33.04 -0.74
C SER A 233 -2.32 -32.50 -2.14
N PRO A 234 -3.03 -31.37 -2.25
CA PRO A 234 -3.21 -30.70 -3.52
C PRO A 234 -1.85 -30.34 -4.14
N ASP A 235 -1.63 -30.71 -5.40
CA ASP A 235 -0.45 -30.29 -6.15
C ASP A 235 -0.66 -28.87 -6.69
N LEU A 236 -0.03 -27.90 -6.04
CA LEU A 236 -0.07 -26.48 -6.43
C LEU A 236 1.04 -26.10 -7.44
N SER A 237 1.93 -27.03 -7.82
CA SER A 237 3.11 -26.70 -8.64
C SER A 237 2.76 -26.10 -10.01
N ARG A 238 1.61 -26.48 -10.58
CA ARG A 238 1.12 -25.96 -11.88
C ARG A 238 0.25 -24.72 -11.78
N SER A 239 -0.13 -24.32 -10.57
CA SER A 239 -1.05 -23.20 -10.34
C SER A 239 -0.36 -21.83 -10.30
N MET A 240 0.97 -21.80 -10.38
CA MET A 240 1.81 -20.59 -10.37
C MET A 240 1.46 -19.60 -9.24
N THR A 241 1.01 -20.12 -8.09
CA THR A 241 0.48 -19.31 -6.98
C THR A 241 1.56 -18.45 -6.34
N ALA A 242 2.80 -18.93 -6.29
CA ALA A 242 3.93 -18.17 -5.76
C ALA A 242 4.29 -16.97 -6.66
N GLU A 243 4.36 -17.19 -7.97
CA GLU A 243 4.66 -16.18 -8.98
C GLU A 243 3.55 -15.12 -9.04
N THR A 244 2.30 -15.57 -9.03
CA THR A 244 1.11 -14.73 -9.03
C THR A 244 1.07 -13.86 -7.77
N LEU A 245 1.34 -14.43 -6.59
CA LEU A 245 1.40 -13.70 -5.34
C LEU A 245 2.55 -12.69 -5.31
N ALA A 246 3.74 -13.08 -5.78
CA ALA A 246 4.90 -12.19 -5.84
C ALA A 246 4.61 -11.00 -6.78
N ALA A 247 4.15 -11.26 -8.00
CA ALA A 247 3.83 -10.22 -8.97
C ALA A 247 2.73 -9.26 -8.47
N ALA A 248 1.70 -9.78 -7.81
CA ALA A 248 0.66 -8.94 -7.22
C ALA A 248 1.23 -8.04 -6.12
N ARG A 249 2.09 -8.57 -5.24
CA ARG A 249 2.75 -7.78 -4.20
C ARG A 249 3.65 -6.70 -4.79
N GLU A 250 4.46 -7.02 -5.80
CA GLU A 250 5.32 -6.06 -6.48
C GLU A 250 4.53 -4.94 -7.16
N GLY A 251 3.41 -5.26 -7.80
CA GLY A 251 2.50 -4.28 -8.38
C GLY A 251 1.90 -3.32 -7.34
N ILE A 252 1.55 -3.84 -6.16
CA ILE A 252 1.09 -3.01 -5.04
C ILE A 252 2.21 -2.12 -4.51
N LEU A 253 3.41 -2.65 -4.28
CA LEU A 253 4.57 -1.86 -3.82
C LEU A 253 4.81 -0.67 -4.76
N MET A 254 4.84 -0.91 -6.07
CA MET A 254 5.02 0.13 -7.08
C MET A 254 3.87 1.15 -7.11
N ALA A 255 2.62 0.74 -6.88
CA ALA A 255 1.50 1.67 -6.80
C ALA A 255 1.64 2.68 -5.64
N TYR A 256 2.26 2.26 -4.55
CA TYR A 256 2.64 3.10 -3.40
C TYR A 256 4.01 3.79 -3.56
N GLY A 257 4.65 3.66 -4.72
CA GLY A 257 5.98 4.25 -4.97
C GLY A 257 7.13 3.58 -4.21
N VAL A 258 6.89 2.39 -3.66
CA VAL A 258 7.90 1.58 -2.95
C VAL A 258 8.51 0.61 -3.96
N LEU A 259 9.83 0.66 -4.18
CA LEU A 259 10.47 -0.30 -5.09
C LEU A 259 10.44 -1.72 -4.50
N PRO A 260 10.13 -2.74 -5.32
CA PRO A 260 10.20 -4.15 -4.92
C PRO A 260 11.52 -4.58 -4.31
N SER A 261 12.63 -3.92 -4.67
CA SER A 261 13.95 -4.18 -4.10
C SER A 261 13.99 -4.01 -2.58
N LEU A 262 13.12 -3.18 -1.97
CA LEU A 262 13.05 -3.05 -0.50
C LEU A 262 12.56 -4.32 0.19
N ALA A 263 11.73 -5.11 -0.48
CA ALA A 263 11.19 -6.36 0.06
C ALA A 263 12.01 -7.59 -0.36
N ASN A 264 12.99 -7.43 -1.25
CA ASN A 264 13.81 -8.53 -1.73
C ASN A 264 14.88 -8.92 -0.69
N ARG A 265 14.88 -10.19 -0.29
CA ARG A 265 15.84 -10.75 0.68
C ARG A 265 17.30 -10.69 0.22
N ALA A 266 17.53 -10.65 -1.09
CA ALA A 266 18.87 -10.56 -1.69
C ALA A 266 19.38 -9.12 -1.81
N SER A 267 18.59 -8.11 -1.43
CA SER A 267 18.99 -6.71 -1.57
C SER A 267 20.15 -6.35 -0.65
N THR A 268 21.12 -5.63 -1.22
CA THR A 268 22.27 -5.12 -0.48
C THR A 268 21.99 -3.74 0.09
N GLY A 269 22.74 -3.33 1.12
CA GLY A 269 22.60 -2.02 1.76
C GLY A 269 22.58 -0.82 0.79
N PRO A 270 23.44 -0.75 -0.24
CA PRO A 270 23.37 0.30 -1.26
C PRO A 270 22.04 0.33 -2.01
N ALA A 271 21.52 -0.82 -2.43
CA ALA A 271 20.24 -0.90 -3.16
C ALA A 271 19.06 -0.46 -2.29
N VAL A 272 19.06 -0.83 -1.00
CA VAL A 272 18.05 -0.41 -0.02
C VAL A 272 18.06 1.11 0.15
N ARG A 273 19.24 1.73 0.25
CA ARG A 273 19.36 3.19 0.36
C ARG A 273 18.86 3.91 -0.90
N GLU A 274 19.17 3.39 -2.09
CA GLU A 274 18.66 3.97 -3.34
C GLU A 274 17.14 3.89 -3.43
N ALA A 275 16.56 2.75 -3.03
CA ALA A 275 15.13 2.59 -3.02
C ALA A 275 14.43 3.51 -1.99
N GLN A 276 15.02 3.70 -0.80
CA GLN A 276 14.55 4.69 0.17
C GLN A 276 14.63 6.12 -0.39
N ARG A 277 15.72 6.46 -1.10
CA ARG A 277 15.87 7.77 -1.74
C ARG A 277 14.83 7.97 -2.84
N GLN A 278 14.60 6.98 -3.69
CA GLN A 278 13.61 7.04 -4.76
C GLN A 278 12.20 7.22 -4.18
N LEU A 279 11.85 6.50 -3.10
CA LEU A 279 10.59 6.69 -2.38
C LEU A 279 10.46 8.14 -1.85
N ALA A 280 11.50 8.65 -1.19
CA ALA A 280 11.50 10.00 -0.65
C ALA A 280 11.33 11.07 -1.75
N ILE A 281 12.11 10.97 -2.84
CA ILE A 281 12.14 11.97 -3.92
C ILE A 281 10.86 11.94 -4.76
N TRP A 282 10.42 10.76 -5.18
CA TRP A 282 9.35 10.64 -6.19
C TRP A 282 7.97 10.48 -5.60
N THR A 283 7.87 10.09 -4.33
CA THR A 283 6.57 9.80 -3.71
C THR A 283 6.31 10.72 -2.54
N LEU A 284 7.20 10.75 -1.54
CA LEU A 284 6.91 11.48 -0.30
C LEU A 284 7.08 12.99 -0.45
N GLN A 285 8.17 13.45 -1.08
CA GLN A 285 8.45 14.87 -1.24
C GLN A 285 7.38 15.60 -2.07
N PRO A 286 6.84 15.06 -3.18
CA PRO A 286 5.76 15.71 -3.90
C PRO A 286 4.47 15.81 -3.08
N ILE A 287 4.13 14.78 -2.28
CA ILE A 287 2.96 14.83 -1.40
C ILE A 287 3.18 15.88 -0.30
N ALA A 288 4.39 15.95 0.25
CA ALA A 288 4.77 16.97 1.23
C ALA A 288 4.73 18.38 0.65
N ALA A 289 5.13 18.57 -0.60
CA ALA A 289 5.02 19.86 -1.29
C ALA A 289 3.56 20.30 -1.47
N LEU A 290 2.66 19.38 -1.85
CA LEU A 290 1.22 19.67 -1.93
C LEU A 290 0.64 20.07 -0.56
N LEU A 291 1.08 19.41 0.51
CA LEU A 291 0.68 19.76 1.88
C LEU A 291 1.21 21.14 2.28
N ALA A 292 2.47 21.43 1.93
CA ALA A 292 3.13 22.69 2.23
C ALA A 292 2.46 23.86 1.51
N GLU A 293 2.07 23.70 0.25
CA GLU A 293 1.30 24.70 -0.52
C GLU A 293 -0.06 24.99 0.13
N GLU A 294 -0.80 23.93 0.46
CA GLU A 294 -2.11 24.03 1.12
C GLU A 294 -2.00 24.69 2.51
N ALA A 295 -0.99 24.30 3.29
CA ALA A 295 -0.72 24.87 4.60
C ALA A 295 -0.31 26.35 4.50
N THR A 296 0.57 26.69 3.55
CA THR A 296 0.99 28.08 3.30
C THR A 296 -0.20 28.97 2.96
N ALA A 297 -1.12 28.48 2.12
CA ALA A 297 -2.31 29.22 1.75
C ALA A 297 -3.28 29.50 2.92
N LYS A 298 -3.25 28.68 3.98
CA LYS A 298 -4.26 28.69 5.05
C LYS A 298 -3.74 29.16 6.40
N LEU A 299 -2.47 28.92 6.69
CA LEU A 299 -1.85 29.22 7.98
C LEU A 299 -1.20 30.61 8.02
N GLY A 300 -1.15 31.34 6.89
CA GLY A 300 -0.68 32.72 6.83
C GLY A 300 0.84 32.89 6.93
N ALA A 301 1.61 31.80 6.97
CA ALA A 301 3.07 31.77 6.93
C ALA A 301 3.53 30.78 5.86
N THR A 302 4.71 31.02 5.28
CA THR A 302 5.33 30.06 4.35
C THR A 302 5.71 28.80 5.11
N VAL A 303 5.10 27.67 4.72
CA VAL A 303 5.38 26.35 5.29
C VAL A 303 6.27 25.59 4.31
N GLU A 304 7.35 25.01 4.82
CA GLU A 304 8.24 24.13 4.07
C GLU A 304 8.32 22.77 4.75
N ILE A 305 8.29 21.70 3.95
CA ILE A 305 8.35 20.32 4.44
C ILE A 305 9.41 19.56 3.64
N ASP A 306 10.49 19.12 4.31
CA ASP A 306 11.59 18.35 3.72
C ASP A 306 11.55 16.91 4.26
N THR A 307 11.20 15.97 3.38
CA THR A 307 11.20 14.54 3.66
C THR A 307 12.52 13.87 3.29
N ILE A 308 13.39 14.54 2.54
CA ILE A 308 14.59 13.96 1.93
C ILE A 308 15.75 13.99 2.91
N ARG A 309 16.04 15.17 3.48
CA ARG A 309 17.23 15.37 4.32
C ARG A 309 17.25 14.48 5.57
N PRO A 310 16.16 14.33 6.34
CA PRO A 310 16.16 13.45 7.51
C PRO A 310 16.38 11.97 7.14
N LEU A 311 15.78 11.52 6.04
CA LEU A 311 15.91 10.14 5.57
C LEU A 311 17.32 9.83 5.02
N GLN A 312 18.06 10.85 4.56
CA GLN A 312 19.42 10.70 4.06
C GLN A 312 20.51 10.71 5.14
N ALA A 313 20.18 10.84 6.43
CA ALA A 313 21.16 10.89 7.52
C ALA A 313 22.09 9.64 7.58
N PHE A 314 21.70 8.53 6.94
CA PHE A 314 22.49 7.29 6.87
C PHE A 314 23.59 7.27 5.79
N ASP A 315 23.70 8.29 4.94
CA ASP A 315 24.75 8.40 3.90
C ASP A 315 25.92 9.32 4.29
N ALA A 316 26.17 9.50 5.59
CA ALA A 316 27.32 10.26 6.08
C ALA A 316 28.66 9.72 5.52
N GLY A 317 28.77 8.40 5.32
CA GLY A 317 29.96 7.76 4.75
C GLY A 317 30.14 7.99 3.25
N GLY A 318 29.07 8.13 2.47
CA GLY A 318 29.15 8.56 1.07
C GLY A 318 29.56 10.03 0.97
N ARG A 319 28.92 10.88 1.77
CA ARG A 319 29.23 12.32 1.85
C ARG A 319 30.68 12.58 2.31
N ALA A 320 31.17 11.85 3.30
CA ALA A 320 32.56 11.95 3.76
C ALA A 320 33.56 11.53 2.66
N ARG A 321 33.28 10.45 1.93
CA ARG A 321 34.12 10.02 0.80
C ARG A 321 34.10 11.03 -0.35
N ALA A 322 32.93 11.58 -0.68
CA ALA A 322 32.81 12.63 -1.68
C ALA A 322 33.60 13.88 -1.27
N LEU A 323 33.52 14.29 0.00
CA LEU A 323 34.31 15.40 0.53
C LEU A 323 35.82 15.12 0.46
N SER A 324 36.28 13.91 0.82
CA SER A 324 37.68 13.53 0.68
C SER A 324 38.15 13.55 -0.77
N ALA A 325 37.31 13.10 -1.71
CA ALA A 325 37.60 13.17 -3.13
C ALA A 325 37.70 14.62 -3.62
N ILE A 326 36.78 15.49 -3.21
CA ILE A 326 36.80 16.93 -3.53
C ILE A 326 38.10 17.57 -3.02
N ILE A 327 38.47 17.34 -1.76
CA ILE A 327 39.70 17.90 -1.18
C ILE A 327 40.94 17.39 -1.94
N LYS A 328 40.98 16.10 -2.29
CA LYS A 328 42.07 15.52 -3.06
C LYS A 328 42.16 16.14 -4.46
N THR A 329 41.03 16.27 -5.17
CA THR A 329 40.98 16.91 -6.48
C THR A 329 41.41 18.38 -6.42
N MET A 330 41.05 19.11 -5.35
CA MET A 330 41.52 20.49 -5.15
C MET A 330 43.03 20.56 -4.90
N ALA A 331 43.59 19.59 -4.16
CA ALA A 331 45.04 19.51 -3.94
C ALA A 331 45.78 19.20 -5.25
N GLU A 332 45.31 18.22 -6.02
CA GLU A 332 45.88 17.87 -7.33
C GLU A 332 45.77 19.02 -8.32
N ALA A 333 44.65 19.75 -8.35
CA ALA A 333 44.48 20.92 -9.20
C ALA A 333 45.45 22.06 -8.82
N LYS A 334 45.70 22.25 -7.52
CA LYS A 334 46.70 23.21 -7.03
C LYS A 334 48.11 22.82 -7.45
N ASP A 335 48.47 21.55 -7.33
CA ASP A 335 49.79 21.03 -7.72
C ASP A 335 49.99 21.12 -9.25
N ALA A 336 48.92 20.93 -10.03
CA ALA A 336 48.92 21.09 -11.49
C ALA A 336 48.88 22.57 -11.96
N GLY A 337 48.81 23.53 -11.03
CA GLY A 337 48.77 24.97 -11.34
C GLY A 337 47.47 25.43 -11.99
N ILE A 338 46.37 24.68 -11.84
CA ILE A 338 45.06 25.06 -12.39
C ILE A 338 44.51 26.24 -11.58
N PRO A 339 44.10 27.34 -12.22
CA PRO A 339 43.51 28.48 -11.54
C PRO A 339 42.27 28.08 -10.71
N PRO A 340 42.08 28.63 -9.50
CA PRO A 340 40.89 28.35 -8.68
C PRO A 340 39.56 28.66 -9.39
N GLY A 341 39.59 29.64 -10.31
CA GLY A 341 38.45 29.98 -11.17
C GLY A 341 37.99 28.83 -12.05
N ASP A 342 38.93 28.10 -12.66
CA ASP A 342 38.65 26.99 -13.59
C ASP A 342 38.19 25.74 -12.83
N VAL A 343 38.74 25.50 -11.64
CA VAL A 343 38.26 24.44 -10.73
C VAL A 343 36.83 24.73 -10.27
N SER A 344 36.55 25.99 -9.89
CA SER A 344 35.20 26.40 -9.50
C SER A 344 34.20 26.36 -10.66
N GLY A 345 34.66 26.63 -11.89
CA GLY A 345 33.87 26.48 -13.11
C GLY A 345 33.58 25.01 -13.42
N ALA A 346 34.57 24.14 -13.28
CA ALA A 346 34.41 22.69 -13.43
C ALA A 346 33.46 22.09 -12.39
N MET A 347 33.54 22.52 -11.12
CA MET A 347 32.61 22.08 -10.08
C MET A 347 31.17 22.57 -10.34
N ARG A 348 31.01 23.79 -10.87
CA ARG A 348 29.70 24.33 -11.28
C ARG A 348 29.10 23.57 -12.48
N MET A 349 29.92 23.04 -13.38
CA MET A 349 29.44 22.19 -14.49
C MET A 349 28.85 20.84 -14.03
N VAL A 350 29.07 20.43 -12.77
CA VAL A 350 28.54 19.18 -12.19
C VAL A 350 27.44 19.45 -11.15
N ASP A 351 26.76 20.59 -11.24
CA ASP A 351 25.63 20.96 -10.36
C ASP A 351 25.97 20.99 -8.86
N TRP A 352 27.25 21.16 -8.51
CA TRP A 352 27.67 21.48 -7.14
C TRP A 352 27.57 22.99 -6.92
N GLU A 353 26.36 23.53 -7.02
CA GLU A 353 26.08 24.89 -6.61
C GLU A 353 25.88 24.95 -5.10
N LYS A 354 26.58 25.91 -4.50
CA LYS A 354 26.01 26.69 -3.41
C LYS A 354 25.51 27.98 -4.01
#